data_AF-A0A421DUH2-F1
#
_entry.id   AF-A0A421DUH2-F1
#
_cell.length_a   1.000
_cell.length_b   1.000
_cell.length_c   1.000
_cell.angle_alpha   90.00
_cell.angle_beta   90.00
_cell.angle_gamma   90.00
#
_symmetry.space_group_name_H-M   'P 1'
#
loop_
_entity.id
_entity.type
_entity.pdbx_description
1 polymer ?
#
loop_
_entity_poly.entity_id
_entity_poly.type
_entity_poly.pdbx_seq_one_letter_code
_entity_poly.pdbx_strand_id
1 'polypeptide(L)' 'MTDCKGEHPVTAKVDAETRESLDRDADRLGDFRADRVRDALTVYLELRRAEFQCPHCSQPIQIEP' A
#
# COMPACT_ATOMS: atom_id res chain seq x y z
N MET A 1 -14.91 -18.77 -2.64
CA MET A 1 -15.16 -17.36 -2.27
C MET A 1 -14.07 -16.99 -1.28
N THR A 2 -13.20 -16.05 -1.66
CA THR A 2 -12.03 -15.71 -0.87
C THR A 2 -12.47 -14.77 0.25
N ASP A 3 -12.48 -15.25 1.50
CA ASP A 3 -12.80 -14.48 2.71
C ASP A 3 -11.68 -13.50 3.11
N CYS A 4 -10.87 -13.03 2.16
CA CYS A 4 -9.87 -11.99 2.41
C CYS A 4 -10.50 -10.61 2.27
N LYS A 5 -11.51 -10.32 3.10
CA LYS A 5 -11.87 -8.93 3.41
C LYS A 5 -11.49 -8.75 4.86
N GLY A 6 -10.28 -8.24 5.11
CA GLY A 6 -9.71 -8.09 6.44
C GLY A 6 -10.74 -7.61 7.48
N GLU A 7 -10.65 -8.15 8.70
CA GLU A 7 -11.68 -8.12 9.76
C GLU A 7 -12.10 -6.70 10.20
N HIS A 8 -11.36 -5.66 9.79
CA HIS A 8 -11.63 -4.27 10.13
C HIS A 8 -11.79 -3.39 8.88
N PRO A 9 -12.86 -2.58 8.81
CA PRO A 9 -12.96 -1.55 7.78
C PRO A 9 -11.91 -0.47 8.06
N VAL A 10 -10.76 -0.58 7.39
CA VAL A 10 -9.73 0.45 7.44
C VAL A 10 -10.09 1.53 6.43
N THR A 11 -10.28 2.75 6.93
CA THR A 11 -10.39 3.95 6.09
C THR A 11 -9.17 4.83 6.36
N ALA A 12 -8.53 5.30 5.31
CA ALA A 12 -7.40 6.22 5.39
C ALA A 12 -7.84 7.60 4.91
N LYS A 13 -7.50 8.64 5.67
CA LYS A 13 -7.57 10.02 5.17
C LYS A 13 -6.30 10.29 4.38
N VAL A 14 -6.44 10.39 3.08
CA VAL A 14 -5.38 10.78 2.15
C VAL A 14 -5.86 12.00 1.37
N ASP A 15 -4.92 12.76 0.80
CA ASP A 15 -5.27 13.84 -0.11
C ASP A 15 -5.94 13.32 -1.40
N ALA A 16 -6.49 14.25 -2.19
CA ALA A 16 -7.23 13.93 -3.40
C ALA A 16 -6.35 13.23 -4.46
N GLU A 17 -5.09 13.65 -4.60
CA GLU A 17 -4.15 13.11 -5.57
C GLU A 17 -3.80 11.64 -5.25
N THR A 18 -3.51 11.35 -3.98
CA THR A 18 -3.24 10.00 -3.50
C THR A 18 -4.45 9.09 -3.70
N ARG A 19 -5.65 9.59 -3.38
CA ARG A 19 -6.90 8.86 -3.61
C ARG A 19 -7.06 8.49 -5.09
N GLU A 20 -6.88 9.45 -5.99
CA GLU A 20 -6.98 9.24 -7.44
C GLU A 20 -5.91 8.29 -7.97
N SER A 21 -4.71 8.30 -7.40
CA SER A 21 -3.69 7.31 -7.73
C SER A 21 -4.12 5.90 -7.34
N LEU A 22 -4.63 5.72 -6.12
CA LEU A 22 -5.07 4.41 -5.61
C LEU A 22 -6.27 3.87 -6.40
N ASP A 23 -7.22 4.73 -6.78
CA ASP A 23 -8.36 4.36 -7.63
C ASP A 23 -7.88 3.89 -9.02
N ARG A 24 -6.96 4.63 -9.66
CA ARG A 24 -6.40 4.22 -10.97
C ARG A 24 -5.63 2.90 -10.91
N ASP A 25 -4.86 2.66 -9.86
CA ASP A 25 -4.13 1.40 -9.70
C ASP A 25 -5.06 0.22 -9.41
N ALA A 26 -6.13 0.44 -8.64
CA ALA A 26 -7.17 -0.56 -8.43
C ALA A 26 -7.85 -0.94 -9.75
N ASP A 27 -8.25 0.06 -10.54
CA ASP A 27 -8.86 -0.16 -11.86
C ASP A 27 -7.92 -0.90 -12.81
N ARG A 28 -6.64 -0.50 -12.87
CA ARG A 28 -5.62 -1.11 -13.74
C ARG A 28 -5.38 -2.57 -13.40
N LEU A 29 -5.41 -2.93 -12.12
CA LEU A 29 -5.12 -4.27 -11.63
C LEU A 29 -6.38 -5.14 -11.48
N GLY A 30 -7.57 -4.58 -11.72
CA GLY A 30 -8.84 -5.29 -11.57
C GLY A 30 -9.14 -5.67 -10.13
N ASP A 31 -8.75 -4.82 -9.18
CA ASP A 31 -8.81 -5.09 -7.75
C ASP A 31 -9.54 -3.95 -6.99
N PHE A 32 -9.66 -4.05 -5.66
CA PHE A 32 -10.29 -2.98 -4.88
C PHE A 32 -9.28 -1.95 -4.39
N ARG A 33 -9.71 -0.67 -4.31
CA ARG A 33 -8.93 0.39 -3.65
C ARG A 33 -8.47 0.00 -2.25
N ALA A 34 -9.30 -0.72 -1.50
CA ALA A 34 -8.96 -1.18 -0.16
C ALA A 34 -7.69 -2.04 -0.12
N ASP A 35 -7.46 -2.85 -1.16
CA ASP A 35 -6.28 -3.70 -1.27
C ASP A 35 -5.04 -2.87 -1.59
N ARG A 36 -5.16 -1.87 -2.48
CA ARG A 36 -4.07 -0.91 -2.73
C ARG A 36 -3.69 -0.10 -1.48
N VAL A 37 -4.67 0.28 -0.65
CA VAL A 37 -4.40 0.94 0.63
C VAL A 37 -3.66 0.01 1.59
N ARG A 38 -4.03 -1.27 1.66
CA ARG A 38 -3.33 -2.27 2.49
C ARG A 38 -1.90 -2.48 2.02
N ASP A 39 -1.67 -2.60 0.72
CA ASP A 39 -0.35 -2.74 0.13
C ASP A 39 0.54 -1.53 0.49
N ALA A 40 0.01 -0.31 0.29
CA ALA A 40 0.73 0.92 0.62
C ALA A 40 1.09 1.03 2.11
N LEU A 41 0.16 0.69 3.00
CA LEU A 41 0.41 0.69 4.45
C LEU A 41 1.42 -0.40 4.86
N THR A 42 1.40 -1.55 4.21
CA THR A 42 2.35 -2.64 4.45
C THR A 42 3.76 -2.19 4.10
N VAL A 43 3.95 -1.63 2.90
CA VAL A 43 5.24 -1.07 2.46
C VAL A 43 5.70 0.05 3.40
N TYR A 44 4.81 0.94 3.82
CA TYR A 44 5.16 1.98 4.80
C TYR A 44 5.67 1.40 6.13
N LEU A 45 5.02 0.34 6.64
CA LEU A 45 5.45 -0.32 7.88
C LEU A 45 6.80 -1.01 7.71
N GLU A 46 7.04 -1.69 6.58
CA GLU A 46 8.32 -2.33 6.27
C GLU A 46 9.44 -1.28 6.17
N LEU A 47 9.19 -0.16 5.50
CA LEU A 47 10.12 0.97 5.41
C LEU A 47 10.43 1.55 6.80
N ARG A 48 9.42 1.73 7.65
CA ARG A 48 9.59 2.21 9.04
C ARG A 48 10.40 1.26 9.91
N ARG A 49 10.41 -0.03 9.61
CA ARG A 49 11.19 -1.05 10.33
C ARG A 49 12.58 -1.30 9.71
N ALA A 50 12.93 -0.59 8.64
CA ALA A 50 14.11 -0.86 7.83
C ALA A 50 14.16 -2.29 7.24
N GLU A 51 12.99 -2.90 7.05
CA GLU A 51 12.81 -4.26 6.53
C GLU A 51 12.59 -4.26 5.00
N PHE A 52 12.27 -3.11 4.41
CA PHE A 52 12.02 -3.01 2.98
C PHE A 52 13.30 -3.09 2.15
N GLN A 53 13.38 -4.07 1.24
CA GLN A 53 14.47 -4.26 0.29
C GLN A 53 14.05 -3.79 -1.10
N CYS A 54 14.86 -2.95 -1.74
CA CYS A 54 14.61 -2.52 -3.11
C CYS A 54 14.61 -3.74 -4.05
N PRO A 55 13.53 -3.98 -4.82
CA PRO A 55 13.46 -5.14 -5.71
C PRO A 55 14.46 -5.07 -6.89
N HIS A 56 15.00 -3.89 -7.20
CA HIS A 56 15.94 -3.70 -8.30
C HIS A 56 17.40 -3.98 -7.90
N CYS A 57 17.82 -3.57 -6.69
CA CYS A 57 19.23 -3.63 -6.28
C CYS A 57 19.47 -4.35 -4.94
N SER A 58 18.42 -4.84 -4.28
CA SER A 58 18.49 -5.50 -2.97
C SER A 58 19.17 -4.66 -1.88
N GLN A 59 19.18 -3.33 -2.04
CA GLN A 59 19.62 -2.41 -1.00
C GLN A 59 18.43 -2.05 -0.11
N PRO A 60 18.63 -1.88 1.20
CA PRO A 60 17.59 -1.40 2.09
C PRO A 60 17.20 0.03 1.71
N ILE A 61 15.89 0.32 1.66
CA ILE A 61 15.38 1.68 1.50
C ILE A 61 14.96 2.18 2.88
N GLN A 62 15.39 3.39 3.23
CA GLN A 62 14.95 4.08 4.45
C GLN A 62 14.30 5.40 4.09
N ILE A 63 13.25 5.74 4.83
CA ILE A 63 12.62 7.06 4.75
C ILE A 63 13.26 7.90 5.84
N GLU A 64 14.03 8.91 5.47
CA GLU A 64 14.53 9.90 6.43
C GLU A 64 13.36 10.78 6.90
N PRO A 65 13.30 11.12 8.21
CA PRO A 65 12.24 11.96 8.76
C PRO A 65 12.31 13.42 8.31
#